data_AF-A0AAE1CMQ4-F1
#
_entry.id   AF-A0AAE1CMQ4-F1
#
_cell.length_a   1.000
_cell.length_b   1.000
_cell.length_c   1.000
_cell.angle_alpha   90.00
_cell.angle_beta   90.00
_cell.angle_gamma   90.00
#
_symmetry.space_group_name_H-M   'P 1'
#
loop_
_entity.id
_entity.type
_entity.pdbx_description
1 polymer ?
#
loop_
_entity_poly.entity_id
_entity_poly.type
_entity_poly.pdbx_seq_one_letter_code
_entity_poly.pdbx_strand_id
1 'polypeptide(L)'
;MTLQQALQDLITYFEPRKNKTFERHKFRQEEQKFDSCEKFITRLRPQAKRRDFGDKLEDIIKDQFIVKFKSQNLRTRLLRDPLEKLEQLISVAGAHEEAYRQANVVKEETVTCRKHIIIQNQAEIQHSNQQMVPKLNSV
;
A
#
# COMPACT_ATOMS: atom_id res chain seq x y z
N MET A 1 50.20 20.37 -1.99
CA MET A 1 49.28 19.27 -2.37
C MET A 1 49.72 18.03 -1.59
N THR A 2 48.87 17.50 -0.71
CA THR A 2 49.18 16.29 0.07
C THR A 2 48.78 15.04 -0.73
N LEU A 3 49.36 13.89 -0.41
CA LEU A 3 49.03 12.61 -1.06
C LEU A 3 47.54 12.26 -0.86
N GLN A 4 46.98 12.63 0.28
CA GLN A 4 45.56 12.49 0.60
C GLN A 4 44.68 13.39 -0.29
N GLN A 5 45.10 14.64 -0.57
CA GLN A 5 44.41 15.52 -1.51
C GLN A 5 44.39 14.93 -2.93
N ALA A 6 45.55 14.47 -3.42
CA ALA A 6 45.67 13.90 -4.75
C ALA A 6 44.82 12.63 -4.92
N LEU A 7 44.76 11.78 -3.90
CA LEU A 7 43.90 10.60 -3.90
C LEU A 7 42.41 10.99 -3.95
N GLN A 8 41.99 12.00 -3.18
CA GLN A 8 40.62 12.50 -3.16
C GLN A 8 40.21 13.12 -4.50
N ASP A 9 41.11 13.85 -5.13
CA ASP A 9 40.89 14.46 -6.45
C ASP A 9 40.76 13.38 -7.54
N LEU A 10 41.60 12.35 -7.50
CA LEU A 10 41.49 11.19 -8.40
C LEU A 10 40.17 10.44 -8.18
N ILE A 11 39.79 10.17 -6.92
CA ILE A 11 38.49 9.54 -6.62
C ILE A 11 37.34 10.38 -7.17
N THR A 12 37.37 11.70 -7.00
CA THR A 12 36.33 12.61 -7.49
C THR A 12 36.29 12.68 -9.02
N TYR A 13 37.45 12.69 -9.67
CA TYR A 13 37.58 12.77 -11.12
C TYR A 13 37.14 11.46 -11.82
N PHE A 14 37.48 10.32 -11.23
CA PHE A 14 37.16 8.99 -11.75
C PHE A 14 35.87 8.39 -11.17
N GLU A 15 35.22 9.03 -10.19
CA GLU A 15 33.88 8.62 -9.78
C GLU A 15 33.00 8.72 -11.04
N PRO A 16 32.34 7.62 -11.47
CA PRO A 16 31.43 7.69 -12.60
C PRO A 16 30.46 8.82 -12.29
N ARG A 17 30.46 9.87 -13.12
CA ARG A 17 29.57 11.02 -12.93
C ARG A 17 28.15 10.47 -12.93
N LYS A 18 27.61 10.20 -11.74
CA LYS A 18 26.26 9.65 -11.59
C LYS A 18 25.35 10.67 -12.23
N ASN A 19 24.72 10.29 -13.32
CA ASN A 19 23.82 11.19 -14.02
C ASN A 19 22.64 11.45 -13.10
N LYS A 20 22.70 12.57 -12.37
CA LYS A 20 21.68 12.98 -11.39
C LYS A 20 20.29 13.00 -12.04
N THR A 21 20.20 13.30 -13.33
CA THR A 21 18.93 13.27 -14.08
C THR A 21 18.40 11.85 -14.25
N PHE A 22 19.21 10.90 -14.72
CA PHE A 22 18.83 9.49 -14.85
C PHE A 22 18.39 8.90 -13.51
N GLU A 23 19.16 9.20 -12.50
CA GLU A 23 18.97 8.80 -11.12
C GLU A 23 17.66 9.41 -10.58
N ARG A 24 17.38 10.71 -10.76
CA ARG A 24 16.07 11.30 -10.41
C ARG A 24 14.93 10.63 -11.18
N HIS A 25 15.12 10.35 -12.47
CA HIS A 25 14.11 9.68 -13.30
C HIS A 25 13.76 8.29 -12.75
N LYS A 26 14.78 7.48 -12.41
CA LYS A 26 14.58 6.16 -11.79
C LYS A 26 13.81 6.25 -10.47
N PHE A 27 14.12 7.23 -9.62
CA PHE A 27 13.36 7.46 -8.38
C PHE A 27 11.89 7.81 -8.69
N ARG A 28 11.65 8.67 -9.68
CA ARG A 28 10.29 9.06 -10.10
C ARG A 28 9.48 7.89 -10.67
N GLN A 29 10.15 6.86 -11.20
CA GLN A 29 9.49 5.65 -11.67
C GLN A 29 9.20 4.62 -10.55
N GLU A 30 9.80 4.75 -9.36
CA GLU A 30 9.51 3.81 -8.26
C GLU A 30 8.06 3.99 -7.79
N GLU A 31 7.34 2.87 -7.74
CA GLU A 31 5.94 2.79 -7.35
C GLU A 31 5.69 1.71 -6.30
N GLN A 32 4.56 1.82 -5.60
CA GLN A 32 4.15 0.76 -4.69
C GLN A 32 3.89 -0.52 -5.48
N LYS A 33 4.45 -1.65 -5.02
CA LYS A 33 4.26 -2.97 -5.62
C LYS A 33 3.09 -3.67 -4.92
N PHE A 34 3.17 -4.97 -4.66
CA PHE A 34 2.20 -5.70 -3.85
C PHE A 34 2.58 -5.70 -2.36
N ASP A 35 3.23 -4.63 -1.93
CA ASP A 35 3.84 -4.50 -0.61
C ASP A 35 3.16 -3.43 0.24
N SER A 36 3.43 -3.47 1.55
CA SER A 36 2.87 -2.53 2.51
C SER A 36 3.42 -1.11 2.34
N CYS A 37 2.70 -0.14 2.89
CA CYS A 37 3.11 1.27 2.96
C CYS A 37 4.54 1.42 3.51
N GLU A 38 4.84 0.74 4.61
CA GLU A 38 6.15 0.79 5.26
C GLU A 38 7.27 0.26 4.37
N LYS A 39 7.02 -0.86 3.65
CA LYS A 39 8.00 -1.43 2.72
C LYS A 39 8.27 -0.48 1.56
N PHE A 40 7.25 0.21 1.08
CA PHE A 40 7.41 1.20 0.02
C PHE A 40 8.26 2.40 0.49
N ILE A 41 7.96 2.98 1.66
CA ILE A 41 8.74 4.08 2.25
C ILE A 41 10.19 3.65 2.52
N THR A 42 10.38 2.42 2.98
CA THR A 42 11.70 1.83 3.23
C THR A 42 12.53 1.70 1.95
N ARG A 43 11.91 1.48 0.78
CA ARG A 43 12.61 1.54 -0.53
C ARG A 43 12.91 2.95 -0.97
N LEU A 44 12.03 3.92 -0.70
CA LEU A 44 12.20 5.31 -1.11
C LEU A 44 13.35 6.00 -0.35
N ARG A 45 13.49 5.75 0.97
CA ARG A 45 14.53 6.36 1.81
C ARG A 45 15.98 6.22 1.28
N PRO A 46 16.51 5.00 1.04
CA PRO A 46 17.88 4.83 0.56
C PRO A 46 18.05 5.35 -0.87
N GLN A 47 17.01 5.29 -1.70
CA GLN A 47 17.04 5.89 -3.03
C GLN A 47 17.15 7.41 -2.91
N ALA A 48 16.31 8.07 -2.12
CA ALA A 48 16.34 9.51 -1.96
C ALA A 48 17.69 9.98 -1.37
N LYS A 49 18.28 9.25 -0.40
CA LYS A 49 19.60 9.57 0.16
C LYS A 49 20.73 9.53 -0.88
N ARG A 50 20.74 8.51 -1.76
CA ARG A 50 21.75 8.36 -2.83
C ARG A 50 21.69 9.47 -3.87
N ARG A 51 20.60 10.22 -3.92
CA ARG A 51 20.26 11.16 -5.00
C ARG A 51 20.50 12.61 -4.62
N ASP A 52 21.03 12.83 -3.41
CA ASP A 52 21.54 14.12 -2.94
C ASP A 52 20.46 15.22 -2.95
N PHE A 53 19.28 14.87 -2.43
CA PHE A 53 18.17 15.81 -2.28
C PHE A 53 18.36 16.82 -1.13
N GLY A 54 19.44 16.70 -0.37
CA GLY A 54 19.77 17.57 0.76
C GLY A 54 18.65 17.61 1.80
N ASP A 55 18.38 18.81 2.30
CA ASP A 55 17.40 19.06 3.37
C ASP A 55 15.96 18.73 2.98
N LYS A 56 15.66 18.59 1.68
CA LYS A 56 14.31 18.30 1.16
C LYS A 56 14.03 16.80 1.01
N LEU A 57 14.87 15.95 1.59
CA LEU A 57 14.77 14.50 1.49
C LEU A 57 13.38 13.98 1.87
N GLU A 58 12.86 14.42 3.03
CA GLU A 58 11.59 13.95 3.56
C GLU A 58 10.40 14.42 2.72
N ASP A 59 10.40 15.69 2.31
CA ASP A 59 9.36 16.24 1.43
C ASP A 59 9.30 15.48 0.10
N ILE A 60 10.46 15.17 -0.49
CA ILE A 60 10.51 14.42 -1.75
C ILE A 60 10.02 12.98 -1.59
N ILE A 61 10.26 12.35 -0.44
CA ILE A 61 9.70 11.03 -0.12
C ILE A 61 8.18 11.12 0.04
N LYS A 62 7.67 12.13 0.75
CA LYS A 62 6.22 12.36 0.92
C LYS A 62 5.54 12.55 -0.43
N ASP A 63 6.07 13.44 -1.28
CA ASP A 63 5.52 13.71 -2.61
C ASP A 63 5.52 12.46 -3.48
N GLN A 64 6.64 11.73 -3.51
CA GLN A 64 6.76 10.51 -4.31
C GLN A 64 5.79 9.43 -3.83
N PHE A 65 5.64 9.28 -2.50
CA PHE A 65 4.70 8.36 -1.92
C PHE A 65 3.27 8.71 -2.36
N ILE A 66 2.83 9.96 -2.17
CA ILE A 66 1.46 10.39 -2.52
C ILE A 66 1.16 10.10 -3.99
N VAL A 67 2.07 10.45 -4.91
CA VAL A 67 1.85 10.27 -6.37
C VAL A 67 1.82 8.79 -6.77
N LYS A 68 2.68 7.96 -6.17
CA LYS A 68 2.91 6.57 -6.62
C LYS A 68 2.31 5.49 -5.73
N PHE A 69 1.52 5.87 -4.74
CA PHE A 69 0.78 4.95 -3.90
C PHE A 69 -0.49 4.44 -4.61
N LYS A 70 -0.81 3.15 -4.49
CA LYS A 70 -1.92 2.52 -5.23
C LYS A 70 -3.31 3.00 -4.81
N SER A 71 -3.53 3.24 -3.52
CA SER A 71 -4.86 3.65 -3.03
C SER A 71 -5.16 5.11 -3.39
N GLN A 72 -6.13 5.31 -4.29
CA GLN A 72 -6.65 6.64 -4.63
C GLN A 72 -7.34 7.31 -3.43
N ASN A 73 -7.99 6.53 -2.56
CA ASN A 73 -8.66 7.05 -1.36
C ASN A 73 -7.65 7.64 -0.38
N LEU A 74 -6.55 6.92 -0.12
CA LEU A 74 -5.49 7.43 0.74
C LEU A 74 -4.85 8.67 0.12
N ARG A 75 -4.58 8.65 -1.19
CA ARG A 75 -4.02 9.80 -1.90
C ARG A 75 -4.88 11.06 -1.76
N THR A 76 -6.20 10.91 -1.95
CA THR A 76 -7.15 12.02 -1.82
C THR A 76 -7.17 12.57 -0.39
N ARG A 77 -7.13 11.69 0.62
CA ARG A 77 -7.04 12.09 2.03
C ARG A 77 -5.75 12.87 2.33
N LEU A 78 -4.61 12.37 1.88
CA LEU A 78 -3.30 12.99 2.13
C LEU A 78 -3.15 14.35 1.42
N LEU A 79 -3.81 14.54 0.27
CA LEU A 79 -3.82 15.82 -0.44
C LEU A 79 -4.73 16.86 0.22
N ARG A 80 -5.78 16.43 0.91
CA ARG A 80 -6.68 17.31 1.67
C ARG A 80 -6.06 17.73 3.00
N ASP A 81 -5.45 16.78 3.69
CA ASP A 81 -4.92 16.95 5.05
C ASP A 81 -3.37 16.91 5.00
N PRO A 82 -2.70 18.03 4.64
CA PRO A 82 -1.26 18.05 4.42
C PRO A 82 -0.49 17.72 5.72
N LEU A 83 0.59 16.95 5.56
CA LEU A 83 1.40 16.46 6.68
C LEU A 83 2.74 17.18 6.74
N GLU A 84 3.11 17.64 7.93
CA GLU A 84 4.39 18.31 8.17
C GLU A 84 5.54 17.32 8.12
N LYS A 85 5.40 16.15 8.77
CA LYS A 85 6.49 15.18 8.97
C LYS A 85 6.25 13.86 8.26
N LEU A 86 7.33 13.20 7.85
CA LEU A 86 7.25 11.87 7.20
C LEU A 86 6.67 10.81 8.14
N GLU A 87 6.88 10.94 9.45
CA GLU A 87 6.34 10.04 10.49
C GLU A 87 4.81 10.07 10.51
N GLN A 88 4.21 11.24 10.32
CA GLN A 88 2.75 11.38 10.24
C GLN A 88 2.21 10.62 9.02
N LEU A 89 2.92 10.66 7.89
CA LEU A 89 2.54 9.93 6.68
C LEU A 89 2.56 8.42 6.94
N ILE A 90 3.61 7.91 7.59
CA ILE A 90 3.73 6.50 7.95
C ILE A 90 2.56 6.07 8.83
N SER A 91 2.22 6.86 9.86
CA SER A 91 1.11 6.57 10.77
C SER A 91 -0.24 6.53 10.04
N VAL A 92 -0.55 7.55 9.22
CA VAL A 92 -1.81 7.62 8.47
C VAL A 92 -1.91 6.48 7.46
N ALA A 93 -0.82 6.15 6.78
CA ALA A 93 -0.77 5.09 5.79
C ALA A 93 -0.94 3.70 6.44
N GLY A 94 -0.27 3.45 7.57
CA GLY A 94 -0.44 2.22 8.35
C GLY A 94 -1.86 2.05 8.88
N ALA A 95 -2.45 3.13 9.43
CA ALA A 95 -3.84 3.12 9.90
C ALA A 95 -4.82 2.84 8.74
N HIS A 96 -4.55 3.38 7.54
CA HIS A 96 -5.35 3.09 6.36
C HIS A 96 -5.25 1.61 5.94
N GLU A 97 -4.06 1.02 5.93
CA GLU A 97 -3.89 -0.41 5.61
C GLU A 97 -4.59 -1.32 6.63
N GLU A 98 -4.49 -1.00 7.91
CA GLU A 98 -5.18 -1.71 8.98
C GLU A 98 -6.70 -1.62 8.81
N ALA A 99 -7.24 -0.41 8.68
CA ALA A 99 -8.67 -0.20 8.49
C ALA A 99 -9.19 -0.91 7.24
N TYR A 100 -8.43 -0.89 6.14
CA TYR A 100 -8.80 -1.60 4.92
C TYR A 100 -8.84 -3.12 5.13
N ARG A 101 -7.86 -3.67 5.87
CA ARG A 101 -7.84 -5.10 6.21
C ARG A 101 -9.05 -5.48 7.06
N GLN A 102 -9.31 -4.73 8.13
CA GLN A 102 -10.45 -4.95 9.02
C GLN A 102 -11.79 -4.86 8.27
N ALA A 103 -11.94 -3.85 7.40
CA ALA A 103 -13.16 -3.70 6.59
C ALA A 103 -13.40 -4.89 5.64
N ASN A 104 -12.34 -5.55 5.15
CA ASN A 104 -12.50 -6.74 4.31
C ASN A 104 -12.94 -7.96 5.13
N VAL A 105 -12.41 -8.15 6.34
CA VAL A 105 -12.86 -9.22 7.26
C VAL A 105 -14.36 -9.08 7.54
N VAL A 106 -14.82 -7.88 7.89
CA VAL A 106 -16.26 -7.62 8.15
C VAL A 106 -17.10 -7.90 6.90
N LYS A 107 -16.64 -7.54 5.70
CA LYS A 107 -17.36 -7.85 4.45
C LYS A 107 -17.47 -9.36 4.24
N GLU A 108 -16.40 -10.12 4.45
CA GLU A 108 -16.38 -11.58 4.28
C GLU A 108 -17.31 -12.28 5.29
N GLU A 109 -17.33 -11.81 6.54
CA GLU A 109 -18.25 -12.30 7.58
C GLU A 109 -19.72 -12.06 7.19
N THR A 110 -20.07 -10.86 6.71
CA THR A 110 -21.44 -10.56 6.29
C THR A 110 -21.91 -11.43 5.11
N VAL A 111 -21.03 -11.74 4.17
CA VAL A 111 -21.34 -12.64 3.04
C VAL A 111 -21.56 -14.07 3.52
N THR A 112 -20.76 -14.52 4.49
CA THR A 112 -20.86 -15.87 5.06
C THR A 112 -22.16 -16.05 5.84
N CYS A 113 -22.50 -15.10 6.71
CA CYS A 113 -23.79 -15.10 7.42
C CYS A 113 -24.98 -15.06 6.45
N ARG A 114 -24.92 -14.24 5.39
CA ARG A 114 -25.98 -14.20 4.37
C ARG A 114 -26.17 -15.56 3.68
N LYS A 115 -25.09 -16.24 3.31
CA LYS A 115 -25.16 -17.60 2.73
C LYS A 115 -25.77 -18.59 3.71
N HIS A 116 -25.40 -18.53 4.99
CA HIS A 116 -25.92 -19.43 6.02
C HIS A 116 -27.43 -19.28 6.23
N ILE A 117 -27.92 -18.04 6.30
CA ILE A 117 -29.36 -17.74 6.45
C ILE A 117 -30.16 -18.26 5.23
N ILE A 118 -29.63 -18.08 4.01
CA ILE A 118 -30.30 -18.58 2.80
C ILE A 118 -30.41 -20.11 2.83
N ILE A 119 -29.35 -20.81 3.25
CA ILE A 119 -29.34 -22.28 3.34
C ILE A 119 -30.29 -22.77 4.42
N GLN A 120 -30.32 -22.13 5.60
CA GLN A 120 -31.26 -22.47 6.68
C GLN A 120 -32.71 -22.31 6.22
N ASN A 121 -33.05 -21.16 5.63
CA ASN A 121 -34.40 -20.91 5.13
C ASN A 121 -34.79 -21.90 4.01
N GLN A 122 -33.86 -22.30 3.14
CA GLN A 122 -34.12 -23.32 2.10
C GLN A 122 -34.36 -24.71 2.69
N ALA A 123 -33.62 -25.11 3.72
CA ALA A 123 -33.81 -26.38 4.41
C ALA A 123 -35.17 -26.45 5.13
N GLU A 124 -35.60 -25.34 5.74
CA GLU A 124 -36.92 -25.22 6.39
C GLU A 124 -38.07 -25.32 5.38
N ILE A 125 -37.95 -24.66 4.22
CA ILE A 125 -38.93 -24.75 3.13
C ILE A 125 -39.00 -26.18 2.57
N GLN A 126 -37.85 -26.85 2.40
CA GLN A 126 -37.82 -28.24 1.92
C GLN A 126 -38.47 -29.22 2.90
N HIS A 127 -38.19 -29.06 4.20
CA HIS A 127 -38.80 -29.88 5.25
C HIS A 127 -40.32 -29.66 5.35
N SER A 128 -40.78 -28.41 5.23
CA SER A 128 -42.22 -28.10 5.17
C SER A 128 -42.89 -28.69 3.93
N ASN A 129 -42.22 -28.71 2.78
CA ASN A 129 -42.76 -29.28 1.54
C ASN A 129 -42.85 -30.81 1.56
N GLN A 130 -41.92 -31.50 2.25
CA GLN A 130 -41.96 -32.96 2.40
C GLN A 130 -43.10 -33.43 3.32
N GLN A 131 -43.51 -32.63 4.29
CA GLN A 131 -44.63 -32.95 5.19
C GLN A 131 -46.00 -32.75 4.55
N MET A 132 -46.10 -31.94 3.47
CA MET A 132 -47.35 -31.65 2.77
C MET A 132 -47.69 -32.65 1.65
N VAL A 133 -46.82 -33.62 1.33
CA VAL A 133 -47.12 -34.65 0.32
C VAL A 133 -47.95 -35.76 0.99
N PRO A 134 -49.26 -35.89 0.72
CA PRO A 134 -50.06 -36.93 1.34
C PRO A 134 -49.63 -38.28 0.76
N LYS A 135 -49.71 -39.35 1.57
CA LYS A 135 -49.53 -40.74 1.14
C LYS A 135 -50.64 -41.13 0.14
N LEU A 136 -50.53 -40.70 -1.12
CA LEU A 136 -51.21 -41.35 -2.23
C LEU A 136 -50.35 -42.54 -2.63
N ASN A 137 -50.58 -43.67 -1.96
CA ASN A 137 -50.34 -45.01 -2.48
C ASN A 137 -50.96 -46.02 -1.50
N SER A 138 -52.26 -46.27 -1.66
CA SER A 138 -52.87 -47.55 -1.31
C SER A 138 -54.17 -47.73 -2.09
N VAL A 139 -54.07 -48.31 -3.29
CA VAL A 139 -55.12 -49.16 -3.89
C VAL A 139 -54.40 -50.29 -4.60
#